data_AF-C0QK10-F1
#
_entry.id   AF-C0QK10-F1
#
_cell.length_a   1.000
_cell.length_b   1.000
_cell.length_c   1.000
_cell.angle_alpha   90.00
_cell.angle_beta   90.00
_cell.angle_gamma   90.00
#
_symmetry.space_group_name_H-M   'P 1'
#
loop_
_entity.id
_entity.type
_entity.pdbx_description
1 polymer ?
#
loop_
_entity_poly.entity_id
_entity_poly.type
_entity_poly.pdbx_seq_one_letter_code
_entity_poly.pdbx_strand_id
1 'polypeptide(L)'
;MKLSNPHMLYLVWLVVLLVGVMVYGNLKRARILARFAAPKALETIAPGINPGIRWARIVLITLVLFCLVGALSGPLAGFRWQTVEQKGVDIMICLDCSRSMLAQDIKPTRLERAKREIIDLMGMIQSDRAGLVAFAGRAILQCPLTLDHSAFNLFLNALEPDYLPVGGTDLGGAIETALNGFEKEVESEKAIILITDGENTTGDSIEMAKKAADQGVKIFCIGVGSPEGAPVPDSAGGFKKDRSGKIIISRVDEPALKKIAAMTQGVYVRSVAGDMDLDRIYDQEILGRMEKKTLKSGRQKVWENRFQWLLIPGILLLMIEMMLENNRRGIFFSAVLVPAFFILNSGVCHADASASVKNGIKAYDAGDYDQAEKHFIDAQLDRPDMAELYYNIGGAAYKKGDFDAAVKNFTRARQTDDPGLKPKAIYNLGNALYRSGNLKAAIKAYEELVSLSPEDKEARENLEFVKKKLEEQQNKDQQNKDQQNRDQQNKDQQKKDQQSQDQKNKDQRNKEQQSQDQQNQDPQDQGQQDPGQKKEPPKDQDRKPDGSPSQEKGQVKEDQSPGQQDIQSRERMLNRLKDKPGRAMMPAYGGGTVTKDW
;
A
#
# COMPACT_ATOMS: atom_id res chain seq x y z
N MET A 1 -9.15 -29.96 -25.12
CA MET A 1 -9.75 -28.70 -24.62
C MET A 1 -9.63 -28.68 -23.10
N LYS A 2 -9.45 -27.51 -22.47
CA LYS A 2 -9.74 -27.34 -21.04
C LYS A 2 -11.15 -26.75 -20.91
N LEU A 3 -11.79 -26.96 -19.76
CA LEU A 3 -13.11 -26.41 -19.42
C LEU A 3 -12.94 -25.48 -18.22
N SER A 4 -13.63 -24.34 -18.23
CA SER A 4 -13.67 -23.41 -17.10
C SER A 4 -14.46 -23.98 -15.93
N ASN A 5 -15.57 -24.67 -16.21
CA ASN A 5 -16.52 -25.17 -15.21
C ASN A 5 -16.89 -26.64 -15.50
N PRO A 6 -15.99 -27.61 -15.26
CA PRO A 6 -16.25 -29.02 -15.60
C PRO A 6 -17.49 -29.60 -14.91
N HIS A 7 -17.83 -29.10 -13.71
CA HIS A 7 -19.03 -29.51 -12.96
C HIS A 7 -20.35 -29.24 -13.69
N MET A 8 -20.40 -28.28 -14.63
CA MET A 8 -21.61 -27.99 -15.41
C MET A 8 -22.01 -29.16 -16.33
N LEU A 9 -21.09 -30.07 -16.65
CA LEU A 9 -21.41 -31.27 -17.44
C LEU A 9 -22.40 -32.22 -16.74
N TYR A 10 -22.56 -32.15 -15.41
CA TYR A 10 -23.58 -32.93 -14.71
C TYR A 10 -25.01 -32.57 -15.13
N LEU A 11 -25.24 -31.38 -15.69
CA LEU A 11 -26.52 -30.97 -16.27
C LEU A 11 -26.95 -31.83 -17.46
N VAL A 12 -26.04 -32.59 -18.10
CA VAL A 12 -26.40 -33.56 -19.16
C VAL A 12 -27.43 -34.58 -18.64
N TRP A 13 -27.35 -35.01 -17.38
CA TRP A 13 -28.33 -35.94 -16.81
C TRP A 13 -29.72 -35.33 -16.67
N LEU A 14 -29.80 -34.02 -16.39
CA LEU A 14 -31.05 -33.27 -16.40
C LEU A 14 -31.62 -33.14 -17.82
N VAL A 15 -30.76 -32.94 -18.83
CA VAL A 15 -31.19 -32.93 -20.24
C VAL A 15 -31.76 -34.30 -20.64
N VAL A 16 -31.08 -35.41 -20.31
CA VAL A 16 -31.58 -36.77 -20.58
C VAL A 16 -32.94 -37.02 -19.92
N LEU A 17 -33.13 -36.59 -18.67
CA LEU A 17 -34.41 -36.69 -17.96
C LEU A 17 -35.51 -35.88 -18.66
N LEU A 18 -35.23 -34.62 -19.04
CA LEU A 18 -36.19 -33.76 -19.75
C LEU A 18 -36.60 -34.34 -21.11
N VAL A 19 -35.65 -34.86 -21.89
CA VAL A 19 -35.94 -35.53 -23.18
C VAL A 19 -36.80 -36.78 -22.97
N GLY A 20 -36.50 -37.58 -21.93
CA GLY A 20 -37.33 -38.73 -21.54
C GLY A 20 -38.78 -38.34 -21.26
N VAL A 21 -39.01 -37.24 -20.51
CA VAL A 21 -40.35 -36.70 -20.23
C VAL A 21 -41.04 -36.22 -21.51
N MET A 22 -40.34 -35.51 -22.39
CA MET A 22 -40.90 -35.02 -23.67
C MET A 22 -41.31 -36.17 -24.60
N VAL A 23 -40.45 -37.18 -24.76
CA VAL A 23 -40.73 -38.38 -25.57
C VAL A 23 -41.89 -39.19 -24.98
N TYR A 24 -41.89 -39.44 -23.67
CA TYR A 24 -43.00 -40.13 -23.00
C TYR A 24 -44.32 -39.37 -23.15
N GLY A 25 -44.30 -38.04 -23.00
CA GLY A 25 -45.46 -37.17 -23.21
C GLY A 25 -46.01 -37.26 -24.63
N ASN A 26 -45.14 -37.25 -25.65
CA ASN A 26 -45.54 -37.39 -27.06
C ASN A 26 -46.14 -38.78 -27.33
N LEU A 27 -45.50 -39.86 -26.86
CA LEU A 27 -45.98 -41.24 -27.01
C LEU A 27 -47.29 -41.52 -26.23
N LYS A 28 -47.50 -40.88 -25.08
CA LYS A 28 -48.75 -40.95 -24.32
C LYS A 28 -49.86 -40.17 -25.04
N ARG A 29 -49.56 -38.97 -25.55
CA ARG A 29 -50.50 -38.14 -26.33
C ARG A 29 -50.95 -38.83 -27.61
N ALA A 30 -50.05 -39.49 -28.34
CA ALA A 30 -50.39 -40.28 -29.53
C ALA A 30 -51.38 -41.42 -29.19
N ARG A 31 -51.10 -42.19 -28.13
CA ARG A 31 -51.99 -43.25 -27.63
C ARG A 31 -53.34 -42.75 -27.14
N ILE A 32 -53.42 -41.52 -26.62
CA ILE A 32 -54.69 -40.89 -26.21
C ILE A 32 -55.48 -40.45 -27.43
N LEU A 33 -54.87 -39.74 -28.40
CA LEU A 33 -55.56 -39.28 -29.60
C LEU A 33 -56.14 -40.44 -30.43
N ALA A 34 -55.39 -41.55 -30.55
CA ALA A 34 -55.84 -42.76 -31.23
C ALA A 34 -57.05 -43.47 -30.58
N ARG A 35 -57.45 -43.09 -29.35
CA ARG A 35 -58.68 -43.56 -28.69
C ARG A 35 -59.90 -42.67 -28.98
N PHE A 36 -59.70 -41.43 -29.44
CA PHE A 36 -60.77 -40.47 -29.67
C PHE A 36 -61.25 -40.44 -31.12
N ALA A 37 -60.36 -40.64 -32.09
CA ALA A 37 -60.73 -40.66 -33.51
C ALA A 37 -59.73 -41.48 -34.36
N ALA A 38 -60.22 -42.02 -35.47
CA ALA A 38 -59.38 -42.69 -36.46
C ALA A 38 -58.41 -41.70 -37.14
N PRO A 39 -57.25 -42.15 -37.68
CA PRO A 39 -56.21 -41.26 -38.19
C PRO A 39 -56.69 -40.22 -39.21
N LYS A 40 -57.52 -40.63 -40.19
CA LYS A 40 -58.08 -39.72 -41.21
C LYS A 40 -59.09 -38.71 -40.66
N ALA A 41 -59.75 -39.02 -39.54
CA ALA A 41 -60.70 -38.09 -38.90
C ALA A 41 -59.98 -37.08 -37.99
N LEU A 42 -58.82 -37.44 -37.42
CA LEU A 42 -58.00 -36.51 -36.63
C LEU A 42 -57.50 -35.31 -37.45
N GLU A 43 -57.23 -35.50 -38.74
CA GLU A 43 -56.82 -34.42 -39.66
C GLU A 43 -57.94 -33.38 -39.85
N THR A 44 -59.20 -33.82 -39.89
CA THR A 44 -60.38 -32.95 -40.01
C THR A 44 -60.77 -32.29 -38.68
N ILE A 45 -60.66 -33.02 -37.57
CA ILE A 45 -61.10 -32.57 -36.23
C ILE A 45 -60.05 -31.65 -35.57
N ALA A 46 -58.77 -31.84 -35.88
CA ALA A 46 -57.66 -31.06 -35.29
C ALA A 46 -56.60 -30.66 -36.34
N PRO A 47 -56.97 -29.85 -37.36
CA PRO A 47 -56.05 -29.37 -38.37
C PRO A 47 -54.86 -28.62 -37.71
N GLY A 48 -53.65 -29.05 -38.02
CA GLY A 48 -52.41 -28.56 -37.40
C GLY A 48 -51.70 -29.57 -36.48
N ILE A 49 -52.29 -30.74 -36.17
CA ILE A 49 -51.59 -31.82 -35.46
C ILE A 49 -50.70 -32.63 -36.44
N ASN A 50 -49.58 -32.04 -36.87
CA ASN A 50 -48.54 -32.76 -37.60
C ASN A 50 -47.59 -33.48 -36.61
N PRO A 51 -47.48 -34.83 -36.63
CA PRO A 51 -46.61 -35.57 -35.71
C PRO A 51 -45.12 -35.41 -36.04
N GLY A 52 -44.75 -35.22 -37.31
CA GLY A 52 -43.35 -35.03 -37.73
C GLY A 52 -42.76 -33.73 -37.20
N ILE A 53 -43.51 -32.63 -37.26
CA ILE A 53 -43.09 -31.33 -36.72
C ILE A 53 -42.81 -31.43 -35.21
N ARG A 54 -43.59 -32.22 -34.45
CA ARG A 54 -43.34 -32.41 -33.01
C ARG A 54 -42.06 -33.20 -32.74
N TRP A 55 -41.74 -34.22 -33.53
CA TRP A 55 -40.47 -34.92 -33.41
C TRP A 55 -39.28 -34.03 -33.77
N ALA A 56 -39.39 -33.22 -34.83
CA ALA A 56 -38.37 -32.23 -35.19
C ALA A 56 -38.10 -31.23 -34.05
N ARG A 57 -39.15 -30.72 -33.39
CA ARG A 57 -38.99 -29.85 -32.21
C ARG A 57 -38.33 -30.54 -31.02
N ILE A 58 -38.70 -31.78 -30.69
CA ILE A 58 -38.04 -32.52 -29.59
C ILE A 58 -36.54 -32.67 -29.88
N VAL A 59 -36.17 -32.97 -31.13
CA VAL A 59 -34.75 -33.04 -31.55
C VAL A 59 -34.07 -31.66 -31.45
N LEU A 60 -34.70 -30.59 -31.93
CA LEU A 60 -34.16 -29.23 -31.85
C LEU A 60 -33.95 -28.78 -30.40
N ILE A 61 -34.96 -28.91 -29.54
CA ILE A 61 -34.88 -28.55 -28.11
C ILE A 61 -33.80 -29.37 -27.40
N THR A 62 -33.67 -30.66 -27.74
CA THR A 62 -32.57 -31.51 -27.24
C THR A 62 -31.20 -30.92 -27.62
N LEU A 63 -31.01 -30.54 -28.89
CA LEU A 63 -29.75 -29.98 -29.39
C LEU A 63 -29.45 -28.60 -28.77
N VAL A 64 -30.46 -27.74 -28.61
CA VAL A 64 -30.37 -26.47 -27.87
C VAL A 64 -29.88 -26.71 -26.44
N LEU A 65 -30.47 -27.67 -25.71
CA LEU A 65 -30.08 -27.97 -24.34
C LEU A 65 -28.63 -28.48 -24.25
N PHE A 66 -28.19 -29.34 -25.17
CA PHE A 66 -26.78 -29.76 -25.24
C PHE A 66 -25.83 -28.59 -25.57
N CYS A 67 -26.20 -27.70 -26.49
CA CYS A 67 -25.43 -26.48 -26.78
C CYS A 67 -25.31 -25.55 -25.55
N LEU A 68 -26.40 -25.39 -24.78
CA LEU A 68 -26.40 -24.57 -23.56
C LEU A 68 -25.52 -25.17 -22.45
N VAL A 69 -25.62 -26.48 -22.18
CA VAL A 69 -24.74 -27.16 -21.20
C VAL A 69 -23.28 -27.10 -21.66
N GLY A 70 -23.02 -27.24 -22.96
CA GLY A 70 -21.71 -27.03 -23.55
C GLY A 70 -21.17 -25.62 -23.30
N ALA A 71 -21.98 -24.57 -23.55
CA ALA A 71 -21.60 -23.19 -23.29
C ALA A 71 -21.30 -22.93 -21.79
N LEU A 72 -22.15 -23.44 -20.88
CA LEU A 72 -21.98 -23.31 -19.43
C LEU A 72 -20.69 -23.97 -18.90
N SER A 73 -20.24 -25.07 -19.54
CA SER A 73 -18.96 -25.71 -19.21
C SER A 73 -17.73 -24.82 -19.48
N GLY A 74 -17.89 -23.78 -20.30
CA GLY A 74 -16.88 -22.77 -20.60
C GLY A 74 -15.68 -23.34 -21.36
N PRO A 75 -15.82 -23.71 -22.65
CA PRO A 75 -14.72 -24.25 -23.44
C PRO A 75 -13.58 -23.23 -23.59
N LEU A 76 -12.41 -23.56 -23.08
CA LEU A 76 -11.22 -22.72 -23.15
C LEU A 76 -10.50 -22.95 -24.50
N ALA A 77 -10.42 -21.91 -25.33
CA ALA A 77 -9.82 -21.95 -26.65
C ALA A 77 -9.19 -20.60 -27.03
N GLY A 78 -7.94 -20.64 -27.50
CA GLY A 78 -7.10 -19.44 -27.60
C GLY A 78 -6.55 -19.01 -26.24
N PHE A 79 -5.51 -18.18 -26.28
CA PHE A 79 -4.88 -17.58 -25.11
C PHE A 79 -4.43 -16.15 -25.44
N ARG A 80 -4.59 -15.23 -24.49
CA ARG A 80 -3.86 -13.96 -24.52
C ARG A 80 -2.60 -14.10 -23.69
N TRP A 81 -1.56 -13.39 -24.11
CA TRP A 81 -0.42 -13.11 -23.25
C TRP A 81 -0.80 -11.91 -22.37
N GLN A 82 -0.89 -12.13 -21.06
CA GLN A 82 -1.01 -11.05 -20.10
C GLN A 82 0.35 -10.88 -19.42
N THR A 83 0.89 -9.66 -19.45
CA THR A 83 2.06 -9.29 -18.67
C THR A 83 1.64 -9.09 -17.22
N VAL A 84 2.07 -10.00 -16.35
CA VAL A 84 1.92 -9.87 -14.90
C VAL A 84 3.14 -9.13 -14.39
N GLU A 85 2.93 -7.88 -13.95
CA GLU A 85 3.94 -7.09 -13.24
C GLU A 85 4.04 -7.57 -11.79
N GLN A 86 5.10 -8.32 -11.45
CA GLN A 86 5.42 -8.58 -10.06
C GLN A 86 6.18 -7.38 -9.49
N LYS A 87 5.60 -6.73 -8.48
CA LYS A 87 6.17 -5.56 -7.81
C LYS A 87 6.65 -5.92 -6.41
N GLY A 88 7.88 -5.52 -6.09
CA GLY A 88 8.50 -5.86 -4.82
C GLY A 88 9.82 -5.12 -4.56
N VAL A 89 10.49 -5.57 -3.52
CA VAL A 89 11.73 -5.04 -2.94
C VAL A 89 12.81 -6.12 -2.96
N ASP A 90 14.08 -5.74 -3.01
CA ASP A 90 15.19 -6.65 -2.72
C ASP A 90 15.64 -6.48 -1.26
N ILE A 91 15.59 -7.55 -0.48
CA ILE A 91 15.86 -7.58 0.96
C ILE A 91 17.05 -8.49 1.22
N MET A 92 18.14 -7.93 1.77
CA MET A 92 19.35 -8.67 2.15
C MET A 92 19.46 -8.77 3.67
N ILE A 93 19.27 -9.96 4.22
CA ILE A 93 19.33 -10.21 5.65
C ILE A 93 20.77 -10.55 6.03
N CYS A 94 21.38 -9.72 6.88
CA CYS A 94 22.70 -9.94 7.45
C CYS A 94 22.53 -10.51 8.86
N LEU A 95 22.85 -11.80 9.04
CA LEU A 95 22.76 -12.48 10.33
C LEU A 95 24.15 -12.66 10.95
N ASP A 96 24.29 -12.10 12.16
CA ASP A 96 25.46 -12.29 12.99
C ASP A 96 25.53 -13.73 13.51
N CYS A 97 26.63 -14.41 13.19
CA CYS A 97 26.95 -15.78 13.58
C CYS A 97 28.17 -15.81 14.52
N SER A 98 28.57 -14.67 15.09
CA SER A 98 29.67 -14.58 16.05
C SER A 98 29.33 -15.24 17.38
N ARG A 99 30.35 -15.50 18.21
CA ARG A 99 30.19 -16.25 19.45
C ARG A 99 29.41 -15.51 20.55
N SER A 100 29.21 -14.20 20.47
CA SER A 100 28.32 -13.49 21.40
C SER A 100 26.84 -13.88 21.19
N MET A 101 26.46 -14.27 19.96
CA MET A 101 25.11 -14.74 19.62
C MET A 101 24.77 -16.14 20.19
N LEU A 102 25.71 -16.80 20.88
CA LEU A 102 25.44 -17.96 21.74
C LEU A 102 24.88 -17.61 23.13
N ALA A 103 24.85 -16.33 23.51
CA ALA A 103 24.29 -15.89 24.79
C ALA A 103 22.80 -16.27 24.94
N GLN A 104 22.39 -16.46 26.20
CA GLN A 104 21.07 -17.02 26.58
C GLN A 104 20.20 -16.03 27.38
N ASP A 105 20.45 -14.73 27.23
CA ASP A 105 19.51 -13.67 27.67
C ASP A 105 18.16 -13.79 26.97
N ILE A 106 18.17 -14.17 25.68
CA ILE A 106 16.98 -14.57 24.94
C ILE A 106 17.05 -16.06 24.61
N LYS A 107 16.00 -16.80 24.94
CA LYS A 107 15.97 -18.27 24.80
C LYS A 107 15.59 -18.72 23.38
N PRO A 108 16.18 -19.80 22.85
CA PRO A 108 17.18 -20.65 23.50
C PRO A 108 18.61 -20.06 23.44
N THR A 109 18.96 -19.36 22.36
CA THR A 109 20.13 -18.46 22.24
C THR A 109 19.72 -17.27 21.35
N ARG A 110 20.51 -16.18 21.34
CA ARG A 110 20.30 -15.04 20.42
C ARG A 110 20.23 -15.48 18.96
N LEU A 111 21.16 -16.33 18.48
CA LEU A 111 21.17 -16.83 17.10
C LEU A 111 19.92 -17.64 16.76
N GLU A 112 19.55 -18.61 17.61
CA GLU A 112 18.41 -19.49 17.37
C GLU A 112 17.06 -18.78 17.50
N ARG A 113 17.02 -17.68 18.25
CA ARG A 113 15.87 -16.77 18.29
C ARG A 113 15.79 -15.98 16.98
N ALA A 114 16.88 -15.32 16.56
CA ALA A 114 16.97 -14.57 15.31
C ALA A 114 16.63 -15.42 14.06
N LYS A 115 17.08 -16.69 13.99
CA LYS A 115 16.69 -17.61 12.93
C LYS A 115 15.17 -17.77 12.80
N ARG A 116 14.46 -17.94 13.92
CA ARG A 116 13.00 -18.14 13.93
C ARG A 116 12.30 -16.89 13.40
N GLU A 117 12.69 -15.73 13.89
CA GLU A 117 12.10 -14.45 13.49
C GLU A 117 12.34 -14.15 12.00
N ILE A 118 13.48 -14.58 11.45
CA ILE A 118 13.71 -14.58 9.99
C ILE A 118 12.76 -15.56 9.26
N ILE A 119 12.55 -16.79 9.77
CA ILE A 119 11.61 -17.77 9.18
C ILE A 119 10.18 -17.24 9.21
N ASP A 120 9.76 -16.62 10.31
CA ASP A 120 8.45 -16.02 10.48
C ASP A 120 8.25 -14.85 9.50
N LEU A 121 9.28 -13.99 9.33
CA LEU A 121 9.32 -12.96 8.26
C LEU A 121 9.24 -13.56 6.85
N MET A 122 9.93 -14.66 6.56
CA MET A 122 9.81 -15.35 5.26
C MET A 122 8.39 -15.89 5.01
N GLY A 123 7.60 -16.12 6.06
CA GLY A 123 6.18 -16.48 5.96
C GLY A 123 5.26 -15.32 5.55
N MET A 124 5.68 -14.07 5.75
CA MET A 124 4.93 -12.86 5.41
C MET A 124 5.28 -12.27 4.03
N ILE A 125 6.46 -12.58 3.49
CA ILE A 125 6.89 -12.10 2.18
C ILE A 125 6.14 -12.82 1.06
N GLN A 126 5.58 -12.05 0.12
CA GLN A 126 4.74 -12.59 -0.98
C GLN A 126 5.33 -12.36 -2.39
N SER A 127 6.20 -11.38 -2.59
CA SER A 127 6.71 -10.99 -3.93
C SER A 127 8.07 -10.28 -3.90
N ASP A 128 8.73 -10.25 -2.74
CA ASP A 128 9.97 -9.53 -2.51
C ASP A 128 11.14 -10.53 -2.44
N ARG A 129 12.32 -10.20 -2.97
CA ARG A 129 13.44 -11.14 -3.03
C ARG A 129 14.22 -11.13 -1.72
N ALA A 130 14.44 -12.30 -1.13
CA ALA A 130 15.25 -12.48 0.07
C ALA A 130 16.64 -13.02 -0.28
N GLY A 131 17.68 -12.42 0.30
CA GLY A 131 19.06 -12.90 0.28
C GLY A 131 19.64 -12.95 1.69
N LEU A 132 20.66 -13.78 1.91
CA LEU A 132 21.25 -14.03 3.24
C LEU A 132 22.76 -13.81 3.21
N VAL A 133 23.25 -12.93 4.07
CA VAL A 133 24.66 -12.75 4.41
C VAL A 133 24.88 -13.28 5.82
N ALA A 134 25.85 -14.18 5.98
CA ALA A 134 26.30 -14.63 7.29
C ALA A 134 27.61 -13.92 7.63
N PHE A 135 27.77 -13.43 8.85
CA PHE A 135 29.01 -12.75 9.25
C PHE A 135 29.44 -13.04 10.69
N ALA A 136 30.76 -12.93 10.89
CA ALA A 136 31.46 -12.91 12.17
C ALA A 136 32.65 -11.95 11.99
N GLY A 137 33.89 -12.35 12.23
CA GLY A 137 35.09 -11.55 11.92
C GLY A 137 35.39 -11.43 10.41
N ARG A 138 34.49 -11.94 9.57
CA ARG A 138 34.36 -11.72 8.13
C ARG A 138 32.92 -12.05 7.71
N ALA A 139 32.42 -11.44 6.64
CA ALA A 139 31.13 -11.75 6.03
C ALA A 139 31.24 -12.61 4.75
N ILE A 140 30.19 -13.38 4.46
CA ILE A 140 29.98 -14.12 3.20
C ILE A 140 28.51 -14.05 2.75
N LEU A 141 28.27 -14.03 1.45
CA LEU A 141 26.92 -14.20 0.88
C LEU A 141 26.56 -15.69 0.91
N GLN A 142 25.68 -16.06 1.83
CA GLN A 142 25.23 -17.43 2.09
C GLN A 142 24.09 -17.84 1.14
N CYS A 143 23.16 -16.93 0.85
CA CYS A 143 22.10 -17.12 -0.15
C CYS A 143 22.00 -15.87 -1.05
N PRO A 144 22.16 -15.98 -2.38
CA PRO A 144 21.80 -14.93 -3.32
C PRO A 144 20.31 -14.55 -3.24
N LEU A 145 19.94 -13.39 -3.78
CA LEU A 145 18.56 -12.90 -3.84
C LEU A 145 17.64 -13.89 -4.59
N THR A 146 16.65 -14.44 -3.89
CA THR A 146 15.70 -15.43 -4.42
C THR A 146 14.24 -15.12 -4.06
N LEU A 147 13.31 -15.65 -4.85
CA LEU A 147 11.88 -15.74 -4.52
C LEU A 147 11.51 -17.11 -3.91
N ASP A 148 12.46 -18.04 -3.84
CA ASP A 148 12.25 -19.34 -3.20
C ASP A 148 12.63 -19.27 -1.72
N HIS A 149 11.66 -18.91 -0.90
CA HIS A 149 11.77 -18.89 0.56
C HIS A 149 12.07 -20.28 1.16
N SER A 150 11.77 -21.37 0.44
CA SER A 150 12.09 -22.74 0.87
C SER A 150 13.60 -23.00 0.75
N ALA A 151 14.19 -22.60 -0.38
CA ALA A 151 15.64 -22.64 -0.57
C ALA A 151 16.37 -21.69 0.39
N PHE A 152 15.86 -20.47 0.60
CA PHE A 152 16.40 -19.53 1.59
C PHE A 152 16.43 -20.15 3.01
N ASN A 153 15.33 -20.78 3.44
CA ASN A 153 15.24 -21.42 4.75
C ASN A 153 16.22 -22.60 4.90
N LEU A 154 16.57 -23.32 3.82
CA LEU A 154 17.63 -24.34 3.85
C LEU A 154 19.00 -23.71 4.17
N PHE A 155 19.34 -22.59 3.53
CA PHE A 155 20.60 -21.86 3.77
C PHE A 155 20.69 -21.24 5.16
N LEU A 156 19.56 -20.75 5.70
CA LEU A 156 19.47 -20.19 7.05
C LEU A 156 19.63 -21.25 8.15
N ASN A 157 18.96 -22.39 8.00
CA ASN A 157 19.04 -23.48 8.98
C ASN A 157 20.46 -24.05 9.10
N ALA A 158 21.26 -23.99 8.03
CA ALA A 158 22.65 -24.44 7.99
C ALA A 158 23.67 -23.51 8.69
N LEU A 159 23.25 -22.33 9.19
CA LEU A 159 24.15 -21.41 9.90
C LEU A 159 24.34 -21.82 11.37
N GLU A 160 25.58 -21.90 11.82
CA GLU A 160 25.95 -22.25 13.20
C GLU A 160 27.01 -21.28 13.77
N PRO A 161 27.16 -21.15 15.11
CA PRO A 161 28.06 -20.16 15.74
C PRO A 161 29.57 -20.34 15.47
N ASP A 162 29.98 -21.49 14.95
CA ASP A 162 31.36 -21.78 14.51
C ASP A 162 31.43 -22.08 12.99
N TYR A 163 30.36 -21.76 12.24
CA TYR A 163 30.29 -21.91 10.77
C TYR A 163 31.31 -21.03 10.02
N LEU A 164 31.68 -19.89 10.61
CA LEU A 164 32.67 -18.98 10.07
C LEU A 164 34.01 -19.14 10.80
N PRO A 165 35.13 -19.44 10.11
CA PRO A 165 36.41 -19.75 10.74
C PRO A 165 37.12 -18.53 11.36
N VAL A 166 36.62 -17.31 11.12
CA VAL A 166 37.18 -16.06 11.64
C VAL A 166 36.25 -15.50 12.71
N GLY A 167 36.64 -15.65 13.98
CA GLY A 167 35.93 -15.07 15.12
C GLY A 167 36.14 -13.55 15.26
N GLY A 168 35.24 -12.91 16.01
CA GLY A 168 35.06 -11.46 16.04
C GLY A 168 33.77 -11.07 15.33
N THR A 169 33.60 -9.77 15.08
CA THR A 169 32.41 -9.21 14.41
C THR A 169 32.82 -8.04 13.50
N ASP A 170 32.43 -8.12 12.23
CA ASP A 170 32.72 -7.16 11.16
C ASP A 170 31.42 -6.66 10.50
N LEU A 171 30.80 -5.64 11.12
CA LEU A 171 29.58 -5.03 10.60
C LEU A 171 29.84 -4.28 9.27
N GLY A 172 31.06 -3.77 9.07
CA GLY A 172 31.46 -3.10 7.83
C GLY A 172 31.46 -4.06 6.64
N GLY A 173 32.17 -5.18 6.77
CA GLY A 173 32.21 -6.24 5.77
C GLY A 173 30.85 -6.92 5.54
N ALA A 174 29.99 -7.00 6.57
CA ALA A 174 28.61 -7.45 6.42
C ALA A 174 27.81 -6.53 5.48
N ILE A 175 27.83 -5.22 5.73
CA ILE A 175 27.16 -4.22 4.87
C ILE A 175 27.76 -4.22 3.46
N GLU A 176 29.09 -4.28 3.30
CA GLU A 176 29.71 -4.34 1.98
C GLU A 176 29.36 -5.63 1.21
N THR A 177 29.31 -6.78 1.89
CA THR A 177 28.92 -8.06 1.27
C THR A 177 27.46 -8.02 0.82
N ALA A 178 26.58 -7.40 1.62
CA ALA A 178 25.19 -7.17 1.25
C ALA A 178 25.05 -6.24 0.04
N LEU A 179 25.77 -5.11 0.03
CA LEU A 179 25.79 -4.16 -1.10
C LEU A 179 26.26 -4.84 -2.40
N ASN A 180 27.28 -5.69 -2.34
CA ASN A 180 27.76 -6.47 -3.48
C ASN A 180 26.82 -7.63 -3.88
N GLY A 181 25.92 -8.06 -3.00
CA GLY A 181 24.92 -9.10 -3.25
C GLY A 181 23.66 -8.59 -3.97
N PHE A 182 23.45 -7.28 -4.10
CA PHE A 182 22.37 -6.72 -4.92
C PHE A 182 22.73 -6.69 -6.41
N GLU A 183 21.77 -7.05 -7.26
CA GLU A 183 21.88 -6.88 -8.71
C GLU A 183 21.96 -5.39 -9.07
N LYS A 184 22.93 -5.01 -9.92
CA LYS A 184 23.16 -3.62 -10.35
C LYS A 184 22.28 -3.20 -11.52
N GLU A 185 21.74 -4.17 -12.25
CA GLU A 185 20.96 -3.97 -13.49
C GLU A 185 19.44 -3.83 -13.23
N VAL A 186 18.98 -4.20 -12.03
CA VAL A 186 17.57 -4.09 -11.63
C VAL A 186 17.36 -2.83 -10.79
N GLU A 187 16.48 -1.96 -11.27
CA GLU A 187 15.89 -0.89 -10.45
C GLU A 187 14.86 -1.47 -9.47
N SER A 188 15.36 -1.97 -8.34
CA SER A 188 14.58 -2.32 -7.16
C SER A 188 14.82 -1.29 -6.04
N GLU A 189 13.82 -1.08 -5.17
CA GLU A 189 14.12 -0.57 -3.82
C GLU A 189 14.90 -1.65 -3.07
N LYS A 190 15.90 -1.24 -2.27
CA LYS A 190 16.89 -2.14 -1.66
C LYS A 190 16.98 -1.89 -0.16
N ALA A 191 16.81 -2.95 0.61
CA ALA A 191 16.91 -2.91 2.07
C ALA A 191 17.88 -3.97 2.60
N ILE A 192 18.66 -3.58 3.60
CA ILE A 192 19.46 -4.49 4.41
C ILE A 192 18.77 -4.64 5.77
N ILE A 193 18.59 -5.85 6.24
CA ILE A 193 18.15 -6.14 7.61
C ILE A 193 19.33 -6.71 8.38
N LEU A 194 19.91 -5.94 9.29
CA LEU A 194 21.12 -6.28 10.04
C LEU A 194 20.75 -6.76 11.45
N ILE A 195 20.94 -8.05 11.72
CA ILE A 195 20.52 -8.72 12.96
C ILE A 195 21.76 -9.19 13.74
N THR A 196 22.01 -8.56 14.89
CA THR A 196 23.28 -8.61 15.63
C THR A 196 23.10 -8.05 17.05
N ASP A 197 24.02 -8.30 17.97
CA ASP A 197 24.13 -7.49 19.20
C ASP A 197 24.84 -6.14 18.95
N GLY A 198 25.51 -5.96 17.81
CA GLY A 198 26.14 -4.71 17.43
C GLY A 198 27.55 -4.49 17.99
N GLU A 199 28.12 -5.46 18.72
CA GLU A 199 29.53 -5.42 19.08
C GLU A 199 30.37 -5.43 17.77
N ASN A 200 31.19 -4.41 17.53
CA ASN A 200 32.02 -4.34 16.32
C ASN A 200 33.52 -4.44 16.68
N THR A 201 34.16 -5.52 16.23
CA THR A 201 35.58 -5.80 16.50
C THR A 201 36.50 -5.25 15.38
N THR A 202 35.97 -5.17 14.15
CA THR A 202 36.73 -4.93 12.92
C THR A 202 35.91 -4.16 11.89
N GLY A 203 36.57 -3.43 10.99
CA GLY A 203 35.92 -2.64 9.92
C GLY A 203 35.27 -1.34 10.38
N ASP A 204 35.14 -0.35 9.48
CA ASP A 204 34.37 0.87 9.73
C ASP A 204 32.92 0.69 9.22
N SER A 205 32.02 0.37 10.15
CA SER A 205 30.59 0.22 9.89
C SER A 205 29.89 1.54 9.55
N ILE A 206 30.47 2.69 9.92
CA ILE A 206 29.94 4.03 9.67
C ILE A 206 30.31 4.51 8.27
N GLU A 207 31.49 4.17 7.76
CA GLU A 207 31.85 4.39 6.35
C GLU A 207 30.97 3.54 5.43
N MET A 208 30.79 2.25 5.72
CA MET A 208 29.96 1.38 4.90
C MET A 208 28.46 1.71 4.99
N ALA A 209 27.97 2.21 6.13
CA ALA A 209 26.61 2.75 6.24
C ALA A 209 26.38 3.99 5.34
N LYS A 210 27.36 4.90 5.23
CA LYS A 210 27.28 6.02 4.27
C LYS A 210 27.24 5.51 2.83
N LYS A 211 28.17 4.60 2.48
CA LYS A 211 28.26 3.96 1.16
C LYS A 211 26.95 3.24 0.75
N ALA A 212 26.18 2.74 1.72
CA ALA A 212 24.83 2.21 1.51
C ALA A 212 23.80 3.31 1.27
N ALA A 213 23.78 4.36 2.10
CA ALA A 213 22.89 5.52 1.93
C ALA A 213 23.09 6.25 0.59
N ASP A 214 24.35 6.41 0.15
CA ASP A 214 24.71 7.00 -1.15
C ASP A 214 24.22 6.16 -2.35
N GLN A 215 24.00 4.86 -2.14
CA GLN A 215 23.39 3.93 -3.12
C GLN A 215 21.86 3.80 -2.95
N GLY A 216 21.24 4.58 -2.06
CA GLY A 216 19.80 4.52 -1.77
C GLY A 216 19.36 3.30 -0.95
N VAL A 217 20.30 2.54 -0.37
CA VAL A 217 20.02 1.30 0.37
C VAL A 217 19.72 1.62 1.84
N LYS A 218 18.53 1.24 2.31
CA LYS A 218 18.04 1.49 3.68
C LYS A 218 18.49 0.34 4.60
N ILE A 219 19.12 0.63 5.74
CA ILE A 219 19.58 -0.39 6.70
C ILE A 219 18.68 -0.40 7.94
N PHE A 220 17.89 -1.46 8.10
CA PHE A 220 17.11 -1.73 9.30
C PHE A 220 17.99 -2.52 10.28
N CYS A 221 18.20 -2.00 11.47
CA CYS A 221 19.09 -2.60 12.46
C CYS A 221 18.28 -3.24 13.59
N ILE A 222 18.58 -4.49 13.91
CA ILE A 222 17.82 -5.29 14.87
C ILE A 222 18.76 -5.78 15.96
N GLY A 223 18.75 -5.07 17.09
CA GLY A 223 19.57 -5.40 18.26
C GLY A 223 19.06 -6.64 18.97
N VAL A 224 19.87 -7.69 19.06
CA VAL A 224 19.54 -8.94 19.74
C VAL A 224 20.30 -9.03 21.06
N GLY A 225 19.58 -9.05 22.18
CA GLY A 225 20.15 -9.23 23.51
C GLY A 225 19.83 -8.11 24.50
N SER A 226 20.33 -8.30 25.72
CA SER A 226 20.13 -7.41 26.87
C SER A 226 21.22 -6.32 26.96
N PRO A 227 20.86 -5.06 27.28
CA PRO A 227 21.84 -4.00 27.60
C PRO A 227 22.61 -4.26 28.89
N GLU A 228 22.02 -4.96 29.86
CA GLU A 228 22.68 -5.39 31.09
C GLU A 228 23.81 -6.38 30.78
N GLY A 229 23.52 -7.30 29.86
CA GLY A 229 24.44 -8.24 29.23
C GLY A 229 24.39 -9.65 29.79
N ALA A 230 24.81 -10.61 28.98
CA ALA A 230 24.81 -12.04 29.32
C ALA A 230 26.19 -12.69 29.14
N PRO A 231 26.54 -13.68 29.98
CA PRO A 231 27.78 -14.42 29.84
C PRO A 231 27.72 -15.35 28.62
N VAL A 232 28.77 -15.34 27.81
CA VAL A 232 28.87 -16.20 26.61
C VAL A 232 29.24 -17.63 27.05
N PRO A 233 28.49 -18.68 26.66
CA PRO A 233 28.86 -20.05 26.99
C PRO A 233 30.11 -20.50 26.21
N ASP A 234 30.83 -21.49 26.74
CA ASP A 234 32.02 -22.06 26.08
C ASP A 234 31.81 -23.52 25.65
N SER A 235 32.45 -23.91 24.55
CA SER A 235 32.27 -25.23 23.92
C SER A 235 32.73 -26.40 24.81
N ALA A 236 33.60 -26.15 25.78
CA ALA A 236 34.05 -27.11 26.80
C ALA A 236 33.15 -27.16 28.06
N GLY A 237 32.06 -26.37 28.10
CA GLY A 237 31.17 -26.23 29.24
C GLY A 237 31.53 -25.03 30.13
N GLY A 238 30.51 -24.46 30.78
CA GLY A 238 30.64 -23.20 31.53
C GLY A 238 30.63 -21.97 30.62
N PHE A 239 31.30 -20.90 31.06
CA PHE A 239 31.32 -19.61 30.37
C PHE A 239 32.71 -19.23 29.87
N LYS A 240 32.75 -18.59 28.70
CA LYS A 240 33.96 -18.17 28.01
C LYS A 240 34.69 -17.10 28.81
N LYS A 241 36.02 -17.19 28.84
CA LYS A 241 36.89 -16.30 29.62
C LYS A 241 37.87 -15.55 28.73
N ASP A 242 38.22 -14.35 29.15
CA ASP A 242 39.28 -13.55 28.54
C ASP A 242 40.69 -14.02 28.97
N ARG A 243 41.73 -13.35 28.44
CA ARG A 243 43.14 -13.66 28.78
C ARG A 243 43.52 -13.41 30.25
N SER A 244 42.66 -12.75 31.03
CA SER A 244 42.83 -12.58 32.49
C SER A 244 42.05 -13.61 33.32
N GLY A 245 41.31 -14.51 32.67
CA GLY A 245 40.47 -15.53 33.32
C GLY A 245 39.09 -15.03 33.74
N LYS A 246 38.74 -13.78 33.44
CA LYS A 246 37.42 -13.19 33.75
C LYS A 246 36.39 -13.62 32.71
N ILE A 247 35.14 -13.84 33.15
CA ILE A 247 34.03 -14.22 32.27
C ILE A 247 33.69 -13.09 31.30
N ILE A 248 33.55 -13.42 30.02
CA ILE A 248 33.13 -12.49 28.96
C ILE A 248 31.61 -12.32 29.04
N ILE A 249 31.16 -11.06 29.19
CA ILE A 249 29.75 -10.66 29.22
C ILE A 249 29.50 -9.78 28.00
N SER A 250 28.68 -10.26 27.07
CA SER A 250 28.29 -9.56 25.85
C SER A 250 27.06 -8.67 26.07
N ARG A 251 26.99 -7.51 25.41
CA ARG A 251 25.91 -6.51 25.50
C ARG A 251 25.51 -5.98 24.13
N VAL A 252 24.24 -5.61 23.99
CA VAL A 252 23.78 -4.94 22.76
C VAL A 252 24.27 -3.48 22.69
N ASP A 253 25.01 -3.12 21.63
CA ASP A 253 25.41 -1.74 21.33
C ASP A 253 24.29 -1.03 20.56
N GLU A 254 23.21 -0.69 21.27
CA GLU A 254 22.12 0.10 20.68
C GLU A 254 22.62 1.43 20.07
N PRO A 255 23.56 2.20 20.68
CA PRO A 255 24.11 3.41 20.10
C PRO A 255 24.71 3.24 18.69
N ALA A 256 25.52 2.20 18.47
CA ALA A 256 26.11 1.90 17.16
C ALA A 256 25.03 1.56 16.13
N LEU A 257 24.10 0.67 16.48
CA LEU A 257 23.03 0.21 15.59
C LEU A 257 22.03 1.32 15.25
N LYS A 258 21.66 2.17 16.21
CA LYS A 258 20.83 3.37 15.97
C LYS A 258 21.51 4.36 15.02
N LYS A 259 22.83 4.51 15.10
CA LYS A 259 23.61 5.40 14.22
C LYS A 259 23.65 4.89 12.78
N ILE A 260 23.81 3.58 12.56
CA ILE A 260 23.78 2.95 11.23
C ILE A 260 22.40 3.11 10.58
N ALA A 261 21.32 2.79 11.31
CA ALA A 261 19.95 2.94 10.82
C ALA A 261 19.62 4.40 10.46
N ALA A 262 19.91 5.34 11.36
CA ALA A 262 19.62 6.77 11.16
C ALA A 262 20.37 7.38 9.96
N MET A 263 21.59 6.92 9.65
CA MET A 263 22.33 7.39 8.46
C MET A 263 21.73 6.92 7.14
N THR A 264 21.02 5.81 7.13
CA THR A 264 20.48 5.16 5.92
C THR A 264 18.96 5.33 5.77
N GLN A 265 18.33 6.16 6.61
CA GLN A 265 16.87 6.34 6.70
C GLN A 265 16.10 5.05 7.07
N GLY A 266 16.79 4.06 7.62
CA GLY A 266 16.18 2.87 8.23
C GLY A 266 15.82 3.11 9.70
N VAL A 267 15.34 2.05 10.35
CA VAL A 267 14.90 2.06 11.75
C VAL A 267 15.71 1.07 12.58
N TYR A 268 15.98 1.43 13.84
CA TYR A 268 16.49 0.51 14.84
C TYR A 268 15.34 -0.08 15.68
N VAL A 269 15.34 -1.40 15.82
CA VAL A 269 14.43 -2.18 16.66
C VAL A 269 15.28 -3.07 17.60
N ARG A 270 14.74 -3.41 18.77
CA ARG A 270 15.37 -4.38 19.69
C ARG A 270 14.49 -5.61 19.83
N SER A 271 15.08 -6.80 19.76
CA SER A 271 14.42 -8.04 20.18
C SER A 271 14.27 -8.02 21.70
N VAL A 272 13.02 -8.10 22.17
CA VAL A 272 12.69 -8.24 23.59
C VAL A 272 11.91 -9.54 23.75
N ALA A 273 12.10 -10.26 24.85
CA ALA A 273 11.50 -11.57 25.05
C ALA A 273 9.96 -11.52 24.98
N GLY A 274 9.41 -12.09 23.90
CA GLY A 274 8.04 -11.91 23.44
C GLY A 274 8.05 -12.03 21.92
N ASP A 275 7.85 -10.91 21.25
CA ASP A 275 7.98 -10.74 19.80
C ASP A 275 9.14 -9.78 19.47
N MET A 276 9.89 -10.08 18.43
CA MET A 276 10.80 -9.11 17.79
C MET A 276 10.01 -8.48 16.65
N ASP A 277 9.95 -7.14 16.62
CA ASP A 277 9.07 -6.33 15.78
C ASP A 277 9.40 -6.38 14.25
N LEU A 278 9.83 -7.53 13.69
CA LEU A 278 10.05 -7.71 12.25
C LEU A 278 8.78 -7.44 11.46
N ASP A 279 7.63 -7.89 11.96
CA ASP A 279 6.30 -7.60 11.44
C ASP A 279 6.09 -6.09 11.29
N ARG A 280 6.49 -5.29 12.29
CA ARG A 280 6.38 -3.81 12.22
C ARG A 280 7.39 -3.20 11.26
N ILE A 281 8.62 -3.69 11.22
CA ILE A 281 9.62 -3.23 10.23
C ILE A 281 9.11 -3.55 8.82
N TYR A 282 8.56 -4.74 8.61
CA TYR A 282 8.06 -5.18 7.33
C TYR A 282 6.81 -4.39 6.91
N ASP A 283 5.78 -4.32 7.75
CA ASP A 283 4.53 -3.63 7.39
C ASP A 283 4.65 -2.10 7.37
N GLN A 284 5.31 -1.50 8.37
CA GLN A 284 5.28 -0.03 8.55
C GLN A 284 6.43 0.69 7.83
N GLU A 285 7.57 0.02 7.64
CA GLU A 285 8.76 0.62 7.02
C GLU A 285 9.04 0.07 5.62
N ILE A 286 9.07 -1.25 5.44
CA ILE A 286 9.39 -1.89 4.15
C ILE A 286 8.20 -1.76 3.18
N LEU A 287 7.00 -2.22 3.57
CA LEU A 287 5.77 -2.06 2.78
C LEU A 287 5.24 -0.63 2.83
N GLY A 288 5.41 0.07 3.96
CA GLY A 288 4.88 1.41 4.18
C GLY A 288 5.71 2.58 3.58
N ARG A 289 7.03 2.43 3.41
CA ARG A 289 7.94 3.52 2.96
C ARG A 289 8.88 3.16 1.81
N MET A 290 8.74 1.99 1.19
CA MET A 290 9.45 1.68 -0.06
C MET A 290 8.47 1.46 -1.21
N GLU A 291 8.71 2.14 -2.33
CA GLU A 291 7.87 2.00 -3.52
C GLU A 291 8.21 0.70 -4.24
N LYS A 292 7.29 -0.28 -4.19
CA LYS A 292 7.48 -1.59 -4.84
C LYS A 292 7.64 -1.43 -6.36
N LYS A 293 8.89 -1.51 -6.83
CA LYS A 293 9.24 -1.46 -8.25
C LYS A 293 9.02 -2.82 -8.93
N THR A 294 8.87 -2.79 -10.26
CA THR A 294 8.51 -3.97 -11.07
C THR A 294 9.71 -4.90 -11.25
N LEU A 295 9.87 -5.89 -10.37
CA LEU A 295 11.00 -6.82 -10.36
C LEU A 295 11.06 -7.68 -11.62
N LYS A 296 9.92 -8.23 -12.07
CA LYS A 296 9.81 -9.02 -13.33
C LYS A 296 8.46 -8.82 -14.00
N SER A 297 8.46 -8.73 -15.33
CA SER A 297 7.26 -8.77 -16.17
C SER A 297 7.12 -10.15 -16.79
N GLY A 298 6.28 -11.00 -16.18
CA GLY A 298 6.04 -12.37 -16.64
C GLY A 298 4.93 -12.43 -17.68
N ARG A 299 5.18 -13.01 -18.87
CA ARG A 299 4.13 -13.28 -19.86
C ARG A 299 3.34 -14.54 -19.49
N GLN A 300 2.26 -14.39 -18.74
CA GLN A 300 1.36 -15.50 -18.42
C GLN A 300 0.39 -15.77 -19.58
N LYS A 301 0.15 -17.05 -19.89
CA LYS A 301 -0.89 -17.47 -20.84
C LYS A 301 -2.24 -17.54 -20.14
N VAL A 302 -3.09 -16.53 -20.36
CA VAL A 302 -4.47 -16.52 -19.89
C VAL A 302 -5.36 -17.09 -20.98
N TRP A 303 -6.00 -18.22 -20.70
CA TRP A 303 -6.88 -18.92 -21.64
C TRP A 303 -8.23 -18.22 -21.75
N GLU A 304 -8.69 -17.97 -22.97
CA GLU A 304 -9.99 -17.34 -23.19
C GLU A 304 -11.13 -18.36 -23.18
N ASN A 305 -12.24 -18.03 -22.51
CA ASN A 305 -13.47 -18.81 -22.57
C ASN A 305 -14.26 -18.45 -23.84
N ARG A 306 -14.44 -19.44 -24.73
CA ARG A 306 -15.12 -19.28 -26.03
C ARG A 306 -16.50 -19.93 -26.06
N PHE A 307 -17.23 -19.89 -24.93
CA PHE A 307 -18.62 -20.35 -24.80
C PHE A 307 -19.56 -19.85 -25.93
N GLN A 308 -19.28 -18.66 -26.47
CA GLN A 308 -19.96 -18.08 -27.63
C GLN A 308 -20.11 -19.06 -28.81
N TRP A 309 -19.09 -19.88 -29.11
CA TRP A 309 -19.12 -20.86 -30.20
C TRP A 309 -20.15 -21.98 -30.02
N LEU A 310 -20.57 -22.26 -28.78
CA LEU A 310 -21.64 -23.23 -28.48
C LEU A 310 -22.98 -22.54 -28.24
N LEU A 311 -22.97 -21.33 -27.68
CA LEU A 311 -24.17 -20.53 -27.43
C LEU A 311 -24.83 -20.03 -28.72
N ILE A 312 -24.06 -19.58 -29.73
CA ILE A 312 -24.60 -19.06 -30.99
C ILE A 312 -25.40 -20.15 -31.76
N PRO A 313 -24.88 -21.38 -31.97
CA PRO A 313 -25.69 -22.48 -32.51
C PRO A 313 -26.95 -22.77 -31.69
N GLY A 314 -26.85 -22.77 -30.36
CA GLY A 314 -28.00 -22.97 -29.47
C GLY A 314 -29.12 -21.93 -29.69
N ILE A 315 -28.76 -20.66 -29.85
CA ILE A 315 -29.72 -19.57 -30.13
C ILE A 315 -30.31 -19.71 -31.54
N LEU A 316 -29.50 -20.05 -32.54
CA LEU A 316 -29.99 -20.30 -33.92
C LEU A 316 -31.01 -21.46 -33.97
N LEU A 317 -30.73 -22.56 -33.27
CA LEU A 317 -31.61 -23.73 -33.19
C LEU A 317 -32.92 -23.42 -32.44
N LEU A 318 -32.86 -22.59 -31.40
CA LEU A 318 -34.05 -22.10 -30.69
C LEU A 318 -34.95 -21.27 -31.62
N MET A 319 -34.36 -20.37 -32.43
CA MET A 319 -35.13 -19.59 -33.41
C MET A 319 -35.77 -20.47 -34.49
N ILE A 320 -35.08 -21.53 -34.94
CA ILE A 320 -35.65 -22.51 -35.89
C ILE A 320 -36.84 -23.27 -35.26
N GLU A 321 -36.77 -23.64 -33.98
CA GLU A 321 -37.90 -24.25 -33.25
C GLU A 321 -39.12 -23.31 -33.23
N MET A 322 -38.90 -22.03 -32.91
CA MET A 322 -39.97 -21.02 -32.88
C MET A 322 -40.61 -20.77 -34.26
N MET A 323 -39.87 -20.92 -35.36
CA MET A 323 -40.43 -20.82 -36.72
C MET A 323 -41.19 -22.08 -37.15
N LEU A 324 -40.99 -23.22 -36.50
CA LEU A 324 -41.83 -24.44 -36.64
C LEU A 324 -43.15 -24.35 -35.84
N GLU A 325 -43.42 -23.20 -35.20
CA GLU A 325 -44.73 -22.83 -34.69
C GLU A 325 -45.50 -22.02 -35.74
N ASN A 326 -46.37 -22.71 -36.49
CA ASN A 326 -47.31 -22.11 -37.46
C ASN A 326 -48.44 -21.33 -36.76
N ASN A 327 -48.05 -20.31 -36.00
CA ASN A 327 -48.87 -19.47 -35.15
C ASN A 327 -48.27 -18.07 -35.23
N ARG A 328 -49.10 -17.03 -35.45
CA ARG A 328 -48.62 -15.67 -35.78
C ARG A 328 -47.63 -15.09 -34.75
N ARG A 329 -47.70 -15.59 -33.50
CA ARG A 329 -46.76 -15.23 -32.41
C ARG A 329 -45.32 -15.68 -32.67
N GLY A 330 -45.09 -16.91 -33.16
CA GLY A 330 -43.73 -17.44 -33.40
C GLY A 330 -42.97 -16.60 -34.42
N ILE A 331 -43.64 -16.28 -35.53
CA ILE A 331 -43.14 -15.38 -36.57
C ILE A 331 -42.82 -14.00 -35.99
N PHE A 332 -43.73 -13.41 -35.21
CA PHE A 332 -43.54 -12.08 -34.59
C PHE A 332 -42.34 -12.05 -33.63
N PHE A 333 -42.18 -13.08 -32.78
CA PHE A 333 -41.01 -13.18 -31.92
C PHE A 333 -39.71 -13.40 -32.70
N SER A 334 -39.68 -14.24 -33.75
CA SER A 334 -38.48 -14.38 -34.59
C SER A 334 -38.11 -13.08 -35.31
N ALA A 335 -39.10 -12.31 -35.78
CA ALA A 335 -38.90 -11.04 -36.47
C ALA A 335 -38.38 -9.92 -35.56
N VAL A 336 -38.52 -10.06 -34.23
CA VAL A 336 -37.92 -9.15 -33.24
C VAL A 336 -36.59 -9.70 -32.72
N LEU A 337 -36.50 -10.99 -32.43
CA LEU A 337 -35.31 -11.62 -31.84
C LEU A 337 -34.13 -11.72 -32.82
N VAL A 338 -34.36 -11.95 -34.12
CA VAL A 338 -33.28 -11.97 -35.12
C VAL A 338 -32.57 -10.60 -35.21
N PRO A 339 -33.26 -9.47 -35.49
CA PRO A 339 -32.59 -8.17 -35.50
C PRO A 339 -32.07 -7.77 -34.11
N ALA A 340 -32.76 -8.07 -33.01
CA ALA A 340 -32.25 -7.81 -31.67
C ALA A 340 -30.95 -8.58 -31.38
N PHE A 341 -30.82 -9.84 -31.82
CA PHE A 341 -29.59 -10.62 -31.69
C PHE A 341 -28.44 -10.07 -32.54
N PHE A 342 -28.71 -9.61 -33.76
CA PHE A 342 -27.71 -8.92 -34.58
C PHE A 342 -27.29 -7.58 -33.96
N ILE A 343 -28.24 -6.78 -33.46
CA ILE A 343 -28.00 -5.50 -32.76
C ILE A 343 -27.24 -5.71 -31.45
N LEU A 344 -27.43 -6.84 -30.75
CA LEU A 344 -26.65 -7.22 -29.56
C LEU A 344 -25.26 -7.76 -29.90
N ASN A 345 -25.05 -8.35 -31.09
CA ASN A 345 -23.73 -8.80 -31.54
C ASN A 345 -22.86 -7.63 -32.03
N SER A 346 -23.42 -6.71 -32.83
CA SER A 346 -22.80 -5.39 -33.04
C SER A 346 -22.82 -4.53 -31.78
N GLY A 347 -23.64 -4.91 -30.80
CA GLY A 347 -23.76 -4.36 -29.46
C GLY A 347 -22.60 -4.68 -28.51
N VAL A 348 -21.57 -5.44 -28.95
CA VAL A 348 -20.21 -5.25 -28.42
C VAL A 348 -19.58 -4.01 -29.07
N CYS A 349 -20.31 -2.90 -28.96
CA CYS A 349 -19.69 -1.63 -28.65
C CYS A 349 -18.81 -1.88 -27.43
N HIS A 350 -17.50 -2.00 -27.66
CA HIS A 350 -16.54 -1.60 -26.65
C HIS A 350 -16.97 -0.21 -26.21
N ALA A 351 -16.92 0.10 -24.91
CA ALA A 351 -17.35 1.40 -24.39
C ALA A 351 -16.34 2.45 -24.85
N ASP A 352 -16.45 2.84 -26.13
CA ASP A 352 -15.37 3.42 -26.92
C ASP A 352 -14.69 4.49 -26.08
N ALA A 353 -13.37 4.40 -25.88
CA ALA A 353 -12.66 5.28 -24.97
C ALA A 353 -12.96 6.77 -25.27
N SER A 354 -13.29 7.09 -26.52
CA SER A 354 -13.91 8.35 -26.97
C SER A 354 -15.14 8.79 -26.15
N ALA A 355 -16.12 7.91 -25.95
CA ALA A 355 -17.34 8.15 -25.20
C ALA A 355 -17.09 8.27 -23.68
N SER A 356 -16.23 7.42 -23.11
CA SER A 356 -15.84 7.49 -21.70
C SER A 356 -15.09 8.78 -21.40
N VAL A 357 -14.10 9.15 -22.22
CA VAL A 357 -13.43 10.47 -22.18
C VAL A 357 -14.44 11.62 -22.30
N LYS A 358 -15.35 11.57 -23.28
CA LYS A 358 -16.37 12.61 -23.50
C LYS A 358 -17.34 12.76 -22.32
N ASN A 359 -17.59 11.71 -21.55
CA ASN A 359 -18.39 11.79 -20.34
C ASN A 359 -17.57 12.32 -19.14
N GLY A 360 -16.30 11.92 -19.02
CA GLY A 360 -15.38 12.49 -18.03
C GLY A 360 -15.17 13.99 -18.20
N ILE A 361 -15.01 14.47 -19.44
CA ILE A 361 -14.91 15.91 -19.76
C ILE A 361 -16.18 16.66 -19.33
N LYS A 362 -17.38 16.12 -19.62
CA LYS A 362 -18.65 16.75 -19.19
C LYS A 362 -18.76 16.85 -17.67
N ALA A 363 -18.39 15.78 -16.96
CA ALA A 363 -18.42 15.77 -15.50
C ALA A 363 -17.41 16.79 -14.93
N TYR A 364 -16.21 16.85 -15.49
CA TYR A 364 -15.17 17.83 -15.13
C TYR A 364 -15.61 19.28 -15.37
N ASP A 365 -16.19 19.58 -16.55
CA ASP A 365 -16.75 20.91 -16.87
C ASP A 365 -17.99 21.25 -16.02
N ALA A 366 -18.72 20.25 -15.51
CA ALA A 366 -19.83 20.42 -14.56
C ALA A 366 -19.39 20.54 -13.08
N GLY A 367 -18.11 20.31 -12.77
CA GLY A 367 -17.57 20.31 -11.42
C GLY A 367 -17.76 19.00 -10.63
N ASP A 368 -18.28 17.95 -11.27
CA ASP A 368 -18.37 16.59 -10.70
C ASP A 368 -17.05 15.85 -10.95
N TYR A 369 -16.06 16.15 -10.11
CA TYR A 369 -14.69 15.64 -10.28
C TYR A 369 -14.57 14.14 -9.97
N ASP A 370 -15.44 13.59 -9.13
CA ASP A 370 -15.44 12.16 -8.81
C ASP A 370 -15.99 11.30 -9.96
N GLN A 371 -17.08 11.72 -10.62
CA GLN A 371 -17.52 11.04 -11.86
C GLN A 371 -16.56 11.33 -13.03
N ALA A 372 -15.91 12.49 -13.06
CA ALA A 372 -14.90 12.80 -14.07
C ALA A 372 -13.71 11.83 -13.98
N GLU A 373 -13.09 11.72 -12.79
CA GLU A 373 -11.97 10.81 -12.54
C GLU A 373 -12.35 9.37 -12.89
N LYS A 374 -13.52 8.91 -12.42
CA LYS A 374 -14.04 7.57 -12.73
C LYS A 374 -14.15 7.33 -14.24
N HIS A 375 -14.75 8.23 -14.99
CA HIS A 375 -14.90 8.08 -16.44
C HIS A 375 -13.58 8.15 -17.22
N PHE A 376 -12.57 8.86 -16.70
CA PHE A 376 -11.22 8.82 -17.27
C PHE A 376 -10.48 7.52 -16.92
N ILE A 377 -10.69 6.95 -15.74
CA ILE A 377 -10.20 5.61 -15.36
C ILE A 377 -10.88 4.52 -16.20
N ASP A 378 -12.20 4.59 -16.40
CA ASP A 378 -12.95 3.70 -17.30
C ASP A 378 -12.32 3.71 -18.71
N ALA A 379 -11.99 4.89 -19.26
CA ALA A 379 -11.32 5.02 -20.55
C ALA A 379 -9.86 4.50 -20.56
N GLN A 380 -9.18 4.52 -19.41
CA GLN A 380 -7.79 4.07 -19.26
C GLN A 380 -7.69 2.54 -19.27
N LEU A 381 -8.75 1.82 -18.90
CA LEU A 381 -8.81 0.36 -19.04
C LEU A 381 -8.72 -0.09 -20.51
N ASP A 382 -9.30 0.68 -21.42
CA ASP A 382 -9.25 0.42 -22.87
C ASP A 382 -7.98 0.99 -23.55
N ARG A 383 -7.39 2.06 -23.02
CA ARG A 383 -6.21 2.74 -23.59
C ARG A 383 -5.17 3.15 -22.52
N PRO A 384 -4.47 2.19 -21.89
CA PRO A 384 -3.60 2.46 -20.75
C PRO A 384 -2.43 3.41 -21.04
N ASP A 385 -1.91 3.43 -22.27
CA ASP A 385 -0.71 4.20 -22.63
C ASP A 385 -0.99 5.67 -23.04
N MET A 386 -2.25 6.11 -23.02
CA MET A 386 -2.63 7.48 -23.41
C MET A 386 -2.27 8.50 -22.31
N ALA A 387 -1.17 9.25 -22.50
CA ALA A 387 -0.74 10.32 -21.60
C ALA A 387 -1.82 11.39 -21.31
N GLU A 388 -2.72 11.64 -22.26
CA GLU A 388 -3.87 12.55 -22.11
C GLU A 388 -4.86 12.06 -21.03
N LEU A 389 -5.04 10.74 -20.86
CA LEU A 389 -5.88 10.21 -19.80
C LEU A 389 -5.26 10.46 -18.43
N TYR A 390 -3.96 10.22 -18.28
CA TYR A 390 -3.24 10.56 -17.05
C TYR A 390 -3.30 12.08 -16.76
N TYR A 391 -3.24 12.94 -17.77
CA TYR A 391 -3.43 14.39 -17.59
C TYR A 391 -4.84 14.73 -17.10
N ASN A 392 -5.87 14.11 -17.68
CA ASN A 392 -7.28 14.36 -17.32
C ASN A 392 -7.62 13.78 -15.93
N ILE A 393 -7.14 12.58 -15.58
CA ILE A 393 -7.25 11.99 -14.22
C ILE A 393 -6.54 12.89 -13.21
N GLY A 394 -5.30 13.31 -13.48
CA GLY A 394 -4.56 14.23 -12.61
C GLY A 394 -5.27 15.57 -12.41
N GLY A 395 -5.94 16.08 -13.45
CA GLY A 395 -6.78 17.27 -13.39
C GLY A 395 -7.97 17.10 -12.44
N ALA A 396 -8.71 15.99 -12.56
CA ALA A 396 -9.82 15.66 -11.67
C ALA A 396 -9.35 15.50 -10.21
N ALA A 397 -8.27 14.75 -9.98
CA ALA A 397 -7.64 14.57 -8.68
C ALA A 397 -7.23 15.91 -8.03
N TYR A 398 -6.55 16.78 -8.78
CA TYR A 398 -6.16 18.11 -8.31
C TYR A 398 -7.38 18.97 -7.94
N LYS A 399 -8.49 18.84 -8.68
CA LYS A 399 -9.72 19.60 -8.42
C LYS A 399 -10.54 19.10 -7.22
N LYS A 400 -10.53 17.80 -6.90
CA LYS A 400 -11.09 17.26 -5.65
C LYS A 400 -10.17 17.44 -4.43
N GLY A 401 -8.96 17.99 -4.61
CA GLY A 401 -7.98 18.22 -3.54
C GLY A 401 -7.06 17.02 -3.23
N ASP A 402 -7.13 15.96 -4.04
CA ASP A 402 -6.26 14.79 -3.93
C ASP A 402 -4.95 15.05 -4.67
N PHE A 403 -4.08 15.82 -4.00
CA PHE A 403 -2.82 16.26 -4.58
C PHE A 403 -1.82 15.11 -4.79
N ASP A 404 -1.91 14.03 -4.02
CA ASP A 404 -1.01 12.87 -4.19
C ASP A 404 -1.40 12.01 -5.40
N ALA A 405 -2.69 11.79 -5.65
CA ALA A 405 -3.13 11.18 -6.90
C ALA A 405 -2.85 12.10 -8.11
N ALA A 406 -2.99 13.42 -7.94
CA ALA A 406 -2.62 14.39 -8.99
C ALA A 406 -1.14 14.34 -9.34
N VAL A 407 -0.23 14.34 -8.35
CA VAL A 407 1.22 14.23 -8.54
C VAL A 407 1.58 12.95 -9.29
N LYS A 408 1.03 11.79 -8.89
CA LYS A 408 1.27 10.50 -9.56
C LYS A 408 0.85 10.53 -11.02
N ASN A 409 -0.36 11.02 -11.30
CA ASN A 409 -0.92 11.08 -12.64
C ASN A 409 -0.20 12.09 -13.55
N PHE A 410 0.10 13.31 -13.09
CA PHE A 410 0.86 14.27 -13.87
C PHE A 410 2.32 13.83 -14.10
N THR A 411 2.94 13.11 -13.15
CA THR A 411 4.27 12.52 -13.33
C THR A 411 4.30 11.50 -14.48
N ARG A 412 3.22 10.72 -14.65
CA ARG A 412 3.06 9.79 -15.78
C ARG A 412 2.71 10.53 -17.09
N ALA A 413 1.84 11.54 -17.04
CA ALA A 413 1.51 12.35 -18.22
C ALA A 413 2.73 13.10 -18.80
N ARG A 414 3.65 13.56 -17.94
CA ARG A 414 4.94 14.18 -18.31
C ARG A 414 5.84 13.27 -19.17
N GLN A 415 5.65 11.96 -19.13
CA GLN A 415 6.46 11.01 -19.92
C GLN A 415 6.10 11.01 -21.42
N THR A 416 5.10 11.78 -21.85
CA THR A 416 4.78 11.97 -23.27
C THR A 416 5.86 12.74 -24.03
N ASP A 417 5.97 12.50 -25.33
CA ASP A 417 6.77 13.33 -26.26
C ASP A 417 5.94 14.37 -27.03
N ASP A 418 4.62 14.43 -26.79
CA ASP A 418 3.77 15.50 -27.32
C ASP A 418 4.19 16.88 -26.75
N PRO A 419 4.73 17.80 -27.58
CA PRO A 419 5.21 19.11 -27.12
C PRO A 419 4.06 20.03 -26.70
N GLY A 420 2.81 19.73 -27.07
CA GLY A 420 1.62 20.45 -26.64
C GLY A 420 1.04 19.96 -25.30
N LEU A 421 1.37 18.74 -24.86
CA LEU A 421 0.91 18.14 -23.60
C LEU A 421 2.00 18.15 -22.52
N LYS A 422 3.25 17.83 -22.87
CA LYS A 422 4.38 17.71 -21.93
C LYS A 422 4.56 18.96 -21.05
N PRO A 423 4.57 20.21 -21.56
CA PRO A 423 4.73 21.40 -20.72
C PRO A 423 3.56 21.59 -19.75
N LYS A 424 2.32 21.34 -20.19
CA LYS A 424 1.11 21.44 -19.36
C LYS A 424 1.10 20.41 -18.23
N ALA A 425 1.56 19.19 -18.50
CA ALA A 425 1.71 18.14 -17.49
C ALA A 425 2.73 18.55 -16.42
N ILE A 426 3.85 19.14 -16.82
CA ILE A 426 4.90 19.63 -15.88
C ILE A 426 4.40 20.82 -15.06
N TYR A 427 3.70 21.79 -15.68
CA TYR A 427 3.07 22.92 -14.98
C TYR A 427 2.12 22.43 -13.88
N ASN A 428 1.19 21.54 -14.24
CA ASN A 428 0.23 20.98 -13.29
C ASN A 428 0.91 20.09 -12.23
N LEU A 429 2.00 19.39 -12.56
CA LEU A 429 2.82 18.66 -11.58
C LEU A 429 3.46 19.62 -10.57
N GLY A 430 4.01 20.75 -11.02
CA GLY A 430 4.51 21.83 -10.15
C GLY A 430 3.43 22.38 -9.22
N ASN A 431 2.23 22.64 -9.76
CA ASN A 431 1.07 23.07 -8.96
C ASN A 431 0.70 22.02 -7.90
N ALA A 432 0.60 20.74 -8.27
CA ALA A 432 0.23 19.66 -7.37
C ALA A 432 1.29 19.42 -6.27
N LEU A 433 2.58 19.44 -6.62
CA LEU A 433 3.69 19.33 -5.66
C LEU A 433 3.75 20.53 -4.70
N TYR A 434 3.38 21.73 -5.15
CA TYR A 434 3.23 22.89 -4.26
C TYR A 434 2.07 22.70 -3.26
N ARG A 435 0.93 22.17 -3.73
CA ARG A 435 -0.25 21.91 -2.89
C ARG A 435 0.00 20.82 -1.84
N SER A 436 0.71 19.74 -2.18
CA SER A 436 1.14 18.71 -1.21
C SER A 436 2.26 19.17 -0.26
N GLY A 437 2.72 20.42 -0.37
CA GLY A 437 3.77 20.99 0.48
C GLY A 437 5.19 20.60 0.09
N ASN A 438 5.39 19.83 -0.99
CA ASN A 438 6.70 19.42 -1.48
C ASN A 438 7.36 20.53 -2.32
N LEU A 439 7.64 21.67 -1.69
CA LEU A 439 8.19 22.87 -2.33
C LEU A 439 9.48 22.59 -3.13
N LYS A 440 10.35 21.69 -2.63
CA LYS A 440 11.60 21.32 -3.29
C LYS A 440 11.37 20.57 -4.61
N ALA A 441 10.38 19.69 -4.67
CA ALA A 441 10.02 18.99 -5.91
C ALA A 441 9.26 19.91 -6.87
N ALA A 442 8.38 20.79 -6.36
CA ALA A 442 7.70 21.79 -7.16
C ALA A 442 8.68 22.75 -7.87
N ILE A 443 9.73 23.20 -7.17
CA ILE A 443 10.84 23.98 -7.77
C ILE A 443 11.46 23.22 -8.95
N LYS A 444 11.82 21.94 -8.79
CA LYS A 444 12.40 21.13 -9.87
C LYS A 444 11.46 21.00 -11.08
N ALA A 445 10.15 20.85 -10.84
CA ALA A 445 9.16 20.77 -11.92
C ALA A 445 9.07 22.09 -12.71
N TYR A 446 9.03 23.25 -12.03
CA TYR A 446 9.04 24.52 -12.76
C TYR A 446 10.41 24.83 -13.41
N GLU A 447 11.53 24.37 -12.85
CA GLU A 447 12.85 24.49 -13.51
C GLU A 447 12.92 23.65 -14.80
N GLU A 448 12.41 22.42 -14.78
CA GLU A 448 12.21 21.59 -15.98
C GLU A 448 11.33 22.31 -17.01
N LEU A 449 10.17 22.87 -16.59
CA LEU A 449 9.28 23.59 -17.48
C LEU A 449 9.92 24.83 -18.11
N VAL A 450 10.61 25.66 -17.31
CA VAL A 450 11.31 26.85 -17.81
C VAL A 450 12.46 26.46 -18.75
N SER A 451 13.10 25.30 -18.57
CA SER A 451 14.09 24.79 -19.55
C SER A 451 13.46 24.37 -20.89
N LEU A 452 12.23 23.82 -20.86
CA LEU A 452 11.50 23.33 -22.03
C LEU A 452 10.68 24.43 -22.72
N SER A 453 10.38 25.52 -22.02
CA SER A 453 9.60 26.65 -22.51
C SER A 453 10.07 27.96 -21.84
N PRO A 454 11.26 28.48 -22.22
CA PRO A 454 11.85 29.68 -21.59
C PRO A 454 10.98 30.94 -21.68
N GLU A 455 10.10 31.00 -22.69
CA GLU A 455 9.15 32.10 -22.88
C GLU A 455 7.96 32.04 -21.90
N ASP A 456 7.69 30.90 -21.25
CA ASP A 456 6.59 30.79 -20.28
C ASP A 456 6.86 31.72 -19.08
N LYS A 457 6.01 32.74 -18.96
CA LYS A 457 6.09 33.75 -17.91
C LYS A 457 5.42 33.27 -16.61
N GLU A 458 4.39 32.43 -16.71
CA GLU A 458 3.71 31.88 -15.54
C GLU A 458 4.59 30.82 -14.86
N ALA A 459 5.28 29.97 -15.64
CA ALA A 459 6.26 29.02 -15.10
C ALA A 459 7.38 29.71 -14.30
N ARG A 460 7.88 30.85 -14.79
CA ARG A 460 8.91 31.67 -14.11
C ARG A 460 8.38 32.33 -12.84
N GLU A 461 7.21 32.96 -12.90
CA GLU A 461 6.56 33.57 -11.72
C GLU A 461 6.24 32.53 -10.64
N ASN A 462 5.77 31.34 -11.04
CA ASN A 462 5.51 30.23 -10.12
C ASN A 462 6.82 29.70 -9.48
N LEU A 463 7.90 29.58 -10.27
CA LEU A 463 9.22 29.16 -9.77
C LEU A 463 9.77 30.13 -8.71
N GLU A 464 9.74 31.43 -8.98
CA GLU A 464 10.17 32.47 -8.03
C GLU A 464 9.30 32.47 -6.76
N PHE A 465 7.98 32.34 -6.92
CA PHE A 465 7.05 32.26 -5.79
C PHE A 465 7.30 31.06 -4.87
N VAL A 466 7.54 29.86 -5.43
CA VAL A 466 7.83 28.67 -4.62
C VAL A 466 9.23 28.72 -4.00
N LYS A 467 10.24 29.29 -4.69
CA LYS A 467 11.57 29.55 -4.09
C LYS A 467 11.46 30.45 -2.87
N LYS A 468 10.76 31.59 -3.00
CA LYS A 468 10.47 32.48 -1.86
C LYS A 468 9.71 31.78 -0.73
N LYS A 469 8.75 30.89 -1.04
CA LYS A 469 8.03 30.13 0.00
C LYS A 469 8.93 29.14 0.76
N LEU A 470 9.92 28.54 0.08
CA LEU A 470 10.91 27.68 0.74
C LEU A 470 11.83 28.49 1.66
N GLU A 471 12.26 29.69 1.25
CA GLU A 471 13.03 30.63 2.08
C GLU A 471 12.21 31.11 3.30
N GLU A 472 10.94 31.48 3.11
CA GLU A 472 10.03 31.86 4.21
C GLU A 472 9.85 30.73 5.22
N GLN A 473 9.84 29.48 4.78
CA GLN A 473 9.77 28.30 5.66
C GLN A 473 11.10 28.10 6.42
N GLN A 474 12.24 28.10 5.72
CA GLN A 474 13.56 27.93 6.33
C GLN A 474 13.87 28.98 7.40
N ASN A 475 13.51 30.24 7.14
CA ASN A 475 13.68 31.33 8.11
C ASN A 475 12.83 31.14 9.38
N LYS A 476 11.59 30.61 9.26
CA LYS A 476 10.76 30.25 10.41
C LYS A 476 11.33 29.07 11.18
N ASP A 477 11.79 28.02 10.49
CA ASP A 477 12.40 26.84 11.12
C ASP A 477 13.69 27.21 11.88
N GLN A 478 14.43 28.21 11.41
CA GLN A 478 15.60 28.75 12.09
C GLN A 478 15.22 29.61 13.30
N GLN A 479 14.27 30.54 13.18
CA GLN A 479 13.75 31.33 14.32
C GLN A 479 13.20 30.45 15.44
N ASN A 480 12.46 29.38 15.11
CA ASN A 480 11.95 28.42 16.10
C ASN A 480 13.09 27.71 16.86
N LYS A 481 14.19 27.35 16.18
CA LYS A 481 15.38 26.75 16.83
C LYS A 481 16.11 27.75 17.71
N ASP A 482 16.29 28.98 17.26
CA ASP A 482 16.93 30.04 18.05
C ASP A 482 16.11 30.38 19.31
N GLN A 483 14.79 30.33 19.23
CA GLN A 483 13.90 30.50 20.38
C GLN A 483 13.97 29.30 21.34
N GLN A 484 13.93 28.06 20.85
CA GLN A 484 14.12 26.86 21.68
C GLN A 484 15.48 26.87 22.42
N ASN A 485 16.55 27.27 21.74
CA ASN A 485 17.89 27.41 22.34
C ASN A 485 17.91 28.45 23.48
N ARG A 486 17.22 29.59 23.32
CA ARG A 486 17.10 30.61 24.37
C ARG A 486 16.27 30.11 25.55
N ASP A 487 15.15 29.44 25.30
CA ASP A 487 14.30 28.88 26.37
C ASP A 487 15.02 27.77 27.15
N GLN A 488 15.91 27.03 26.50
CA GLN A 488 16.76 26.02 27.14
C GLN A 488 17.88 26.66 27.97
N GLN A 489 18.56 27.69 27.45
CA GLN A 489 19.52 28.49 28.23
C GLN A 489 18.89 29.12 29.47
N ASN A 490 17.71 29.73 29.34
CA ASN A 490 16.96 30.32 30.46
C ASN A 490 16.64 29.28 31.55
N LYS A 491 16.24 28.06 31.17
CA LYS A 491 15.98 26.95 32.12
C LYS A 491 17.24 26.48 32.84
N ASP A 492 18.37 26.38 32.15
CA ASP A 492 19.63 25.97 32.78
C ASP A 492 20.26 27.08 33.63
N GLN A 493 19.94 28.35 33.34
CA GLN A 493 20.31 29.49 34.19
C GLN A 493 19.44 29.52 35.47
N GLN A 494 18.12 29.35 35.36
CA GLN A 494 17.23 29.20 36.54
C GLN A 494 17.64 28.04 37.46
N LYS A 495 18.09 26.90 36.92
CA LYS A 495 18.63 25.80 37.74
C LYS A 495 19.88 26.18 38.53
N LYS A 496 20.79 26.97 37.93
CA LYS A 496 22.00 27.47 38.61
C LYS A 496 21.66 28.47 39.71
N ASP A 497 20.67 29.32 39.47
CA ASP A 497 20.20 30.28 40.48
C ASP A 497 19.50 29.56 41.65
N GLN A 498 18.68 28.52 41.39
CA GLN A 498 18.11 27.67 42.43
C GLN A 498 19.19 26.93 43.24
N GLN A 499 20.17 26.30 42.60
CA GLN A 499 21.29 25.66 43.31
C GLN A 499 22.07 26.66 44.17
N SER A 500 22.24 27.90 43.68
CA SER A 500 22.90 28.99 44.42
C SER A 500 22.08 29.49 45.63
N GLN A 501 20.75 29.42 45.57
CA GLN A 501 19.86 29.71 46.70
C GLN A 501 19.84 28.56 47.72
N ASP A 502 19.73 27.31 47.29
CA ASP A 502 19.78 26.14 48.18
C ASP A 502 21.10 26.04 48.96
N GLN A 503 22.21 26.42 48.32
CA GLN A 503 23.51 26.45 48.98
C GLN A 503 23.58 27.54 50.07
N LYS A 504 23.04 28.74 49.81
CA LYS A 504 22.91 29.80 50.83
C LYS A 504 21.97 29.42 51.97
N ASN A 505 20.85 28.76 51.68
CA ASN A 505 19.91 28.28 52.70
C ASN A 505 20.53 27.21 53.61
N LYS A 506 21.43 26.36 53.09
CA LYS A 506 22.22 25.43 53.91
C LYS A 506 23.22 26.15 54.82
N ASP A 507 23.92 27.16 54.30
CA ASP A 507 24.88 27.95 55.09
C ASP A 507 24.20 28.80 56.19
N GLN A 508 22.93 29.19 56.02
CA GLN A 508 22.13 29.80 57.08
C GLN A 508 21.68 28.77 58.14
N ARG A 509 21.11 27.63 57.73
CA ARG A 509 20.70 26.57 58.69
C ARG A 509 21.84 26.05 59.56
N ASN A 510 23.04 25.91 59.01
CA ASN A 510 24.21 25.48 59.78
C ASN A 510 24.60 26.49 60.89
N LYS A 511 24.33 27.80 60.70
CA LYS A 511 24.57 28.83 61.72
C LYS A 511 23.47 28.88 62.78
N GLU A 512 22.22 28.66 62.37
CA GLU A 512 21.08 28.57 63.30
C GLU A 512 21.20 27.33 64.21
N GLN A 513 21.59 26.17 63.68
CA GLN A 513 21.80 24.97 64.50
C GLN A 513 23.00 25.10 65.47
N GLN A 514 24.07 25.82 65.12
CA GLN A 514 25.14 26.15 66.08
C GLN A 514 24.71 27.11 67.21
N SER A 515 23.49 27.66 67.15
CA SER A 515 23.00 28.65 68.12
C SER A 515 21.99 28.09 69.14
N GLN A 516 21.61 26.80 69.08
CA GLN A 516 20.59 26.20 69.95
C GLN A 516 21.08 25.15 70.96
N ASP A 517 22.31 24.64 70.86
CA ASP A 517 22.87 23.66 71.81
C ASP A 517 23.35 24.28 73.15
N GLN A 518 22.96 25.53 73.47
CA GLN A 518 23.32 26.21 74.72
C GLN A 518 22.14 26.94 75.40
N GLN A 519 21.05 26.24 75.69
CA GLN A 519 20.35 26.34 76.99
C GLN A 519 19.13 25.41 77.05
N ASN A 520 19.10 24.50 78.03
CA ASN A 520 17.85 23.95 78.55
C ASN A 520 18.06 23.36 79.94
N GLN A 521 17.31 23.84 80.94
CA GLN A 521 17.05 23.13 82.20
C GLN A 521 15.70 23.60 82.78
N ASP A 522 14.87 22.61 83.08
CA ASP A 522 13.50 22.59 83.64
C ASP A 522 13.38 23.22 85.07
N PRO A 523 12.19 23.34 85.73
CA PRO A 523 10.95 22.54 85.53
C PRO A 523 9.55 23.20 85.71
N GLN A 524 8.50 22.50 85.23
CA GLN A 524 7.16 22.20 85.84
C GLN A 524 6.26 23.34 86.43
N ASP A 525 4.93 23.24 86.57
CA ASP A 525 3.99 22.08 86.55
C ASP A 525 2.55 22.44 86.06
N GLN A 526 1.66 21.42 86.04
CA GLN A 526 0.19 21.35 85.78
C GLN A 526 -0.68 22.59 86.11
N GLY A 527 -1.86 22.80 85.52
CA GLY A 527 -2.73 22.06 84.56
C GLY A 527 -4.00 22.90 84.28
N GLN A 528 -5.09 22.53 83.59
CA GLN A 528 -5.61 21.33 82.89
C GLN A 528 -6.41 21.84 81.63
N GLN A 529 -7.30 21.16 80.86
CA GLN A 529 -8.09 19.92 80.98
C GLN A 529 -8.38 19.32 79.57
N ASP A 530 -9.40 18.46 79.42
CA ASP A 530 -9.79 17.67 78.22
C ASP A 530 -11.28 17.98 77.84
N PRO A 531 -11.95 17.43 76.78
CA PRO A 531 -11.54 16.47 75.72
C PRO A 531 -12.05 16.78 74.28
N GLY A 532 -11.80 15.89 73.29
CA GLY A 532 -12.81 15.67 72.20
C GLY A 532 -12.37 15.33 70.75
N GLN A 533 -12.19 14.04 70.45
CA GLN A 533 -11.88 13.37 69.16
C GLN A 533 -12.61 13.77 67.83
N LYS A 534 -11.86 13.64 66.71
CA LYS A 534 -12.19 13.01 65.38
C LYS A 534 -13.55 13.22 64.67
N LYS A 535 -13.53 13.65 63.39
CA LYS A 535 -13.94 12.87 62.16
C LYS A 535 -13.90 13.70 60.85
N GLU A 536 -14.09 13.04 59.70
CA GLU A 536 -14.07 13.60 58.32
C GLU A 536 -15.50 13.94 57.77
N PRO A 537 -15.77 14.13 56.44
CA PRO A 537 -16.61 15.23 55.92
C PRO A 537 -18.08 14.83 55.63
N PRO A 538 -18.95 15.72 55.07
CA PRO A 538 -19.15 15.71 53.60
C PRO A 538 -19.76 16.99 52.91
N LYS A 539 -19.70 16.98 51.56
CA LYS A 539 -20.73 17.37 50.54
C LYS A 539 -21.48 18.74 50.50
N ASP A 540 -21.41 19.32 49.29
CA ASP A 540 -22.48 19.74 48.33
C ASP A 540 -23.65 20.70 48.68
N GLN A 541 -23.93 21.52 47.64
CA GLN A 541 -25.23 21.96 47.09
C GLN A 541 -25.81 23.39 47.32
N ASP A 542 -26.38 23.86 46.21
CA ASP A 542 -27.39 24.92 45.94
C ASP A 542 -27.16 26.40 46.31
N ARG A 543 -27.14 27.24 45.26
CA ARG A 543 -28.27 28.16 44.95
C ARG A 543 -28.23 28.83 43.56
N LYS A 544 -29.42 28.93 42.96
CA LYS A 544 -29.90 29.77 41.83
C LYS A 544 -31.42 29.96 42.03
N PRO A 545 -32.17 30.76 41.24
CA PRO A 545 -31.79 31.66 40.13
C PRO A 545 -31.67 33.12 40.63
N ASP A 546 -31.96 34.27 39.97
CA ASP A 546 -32.53 34.67 38.66
C ASP A 546 -32.07 36.13 38.33
N GLY A 547 -32.47 36.85 37.26
CA GLY A 547 -33.34 36.49 36.13
C GLY A 547 -33.84 37.64 35.25
N SER A 548 -33.13 37.92 34.14
CA SER A 548 -33.59 38.73 32.98
C SER A 548 -33.88 40.24 33.21
N PRO A 549 -34.04 41.06 32.14
CA PRO A 549 -33.10 41.21 31.03
C PRO A 549 -32.82 42.68 30.63
N SER A 550 -31.68 42.94 30.00
CA SER A 550 -31.46 44.17 29.21
C SER A 550 -30.63 43.87 27.95
N GLN A 551 -31.00 44.49 26.83
CA GLN A 551 -30.33 44.32 25.54
C GLN A 551 -29.30 45.43 25.34
N GLU A 552 -28.06 45.08 25.00
CA GLU A 552 -27.15 46.04 24.36
C GLU A 552 -26.20 45.34 23.36
N LYS A 553 -25.84 46.06 22.29
CA LYS A 553 -25.17 45.47 21.11
C LYS A 553 -23.64 45.50 21.25
N GLY A 554 -23.06 44.43 21.79
CA GLY A 554 -21.61 44.19 21.73
C GLY A 554 -21.22 43.32 20.53
N GLN A 555 -20.29 43.79 19.68
CA GLN A 555 -19.66 42.94 18.67
C GLN A 555 -18.63 42.01 19.35
N VAL A 556 -18.97 40.74 19.50
CA VAL A 556 -17.99 39.72 19.90
C VAL A 556 -17.07 39.43 18.69
N LYS A 557 -15.76 39.59 18.88
CA LYS A 557 -14.77 38.95 18.00
C LYS A 557 -14.69 37.48 18.38
N GLU A 558 -14.95 36.59 17.44
CA GLU A 558 -14.60 35.18 17.60
C GLU A 558 -13.08 35.02 17.43
N ASP A 559 -12.39 34.56 18.47
CA ASP A 559 -10.99 34.13 18.36
C ASP A 559 -10.93 32.81 17.56
N GLN A 560 -10.73 32.95 16.25
CA GLN A 560 -10.57 31.83 15.35
C GLN A 560 -9.30 31.03 15.69
N SER A 561 -9.46 29.71 15.85
CA SER A 561 -8.35 28.82 16.17
C SER A 561 -7.26 28.87 15.08
N PRO A 562 -5.95 28.75 15.41
CA PRO A 562 -4.85 29.04 14.48
C PRO A 562 -4.91 28.34 13.11
N GLY A 563 -5.46 27.11 13.04
CA GLY A 563 -5.62 26.38 11.79
C GLY A 563 -6.59 27.01 10.79
N GLN A 564 -7.64 27.72 11.24
CA GLN A 564 -8.61 28.34 10.32
C GLN A 564 -8.06 29.60 9.62
N GLN A 565 -7.21 30.36 10.31
CA GLN A 565 -6.53 31.52 9.72
C GLN A 565 -5.48 31.10 8.69
N ASP A 566 -4.78 29.99 8.92
CA ASP A 566 -3.84 29.41 7.94
C ASP A 566 -4.57 28.92 6.66
N ILE A 567 -5.72 28.25 6.80
CA ILE A 567 -6.55 27.84 5.66
C ILE A 567 -7.05 29.06 4.86
N GLN A 568 -7.68 30.06 5.50
CA GLN A 568 -8.17 31.24 4.76
C GLN A 568 -7.03 32.09 4.16
N SER A 569 -5.86 32.16 4.79
CA SER A 569 -4.72 32.89 4.20
C SER A 569 -4.08 32.12 3.04
N ARG A 570 -4.06 30.78 3.08
CA ARG A 570 -3.76 29.92 1.93
C ARG A 570 -4.76 30.13 0.78
N GLU A 571 -6.06 30.14 1.05
CA GLU A 571 -7.13 30.42 0.05
C GLU A 571 -7.02 31.82 -0.58
N ARG A 572 -6.68 32.84 0.21
CA ARG A 572 -6.50 34.22 -0.31
C ARG A 572 -5.20 34.39 -1.10
N MET A 573 -4.14 33.62 -0.81
CA MET A 573 -2.96 33.52 -1.68
C MET A 573 -3.23 32.69 -2.95
N LEU A 574 -4.11 31.69 -2.87
CA LEU A 574 -4.51 30.79 -3.96
C LEU A 574 -4.98 31.55 -5.20
N ASN A 575 -5.83 32.58 -5.02
CA ASN A 575 -6.42 33.37 -6.11
C ASN A 575 -5.45 34.33 -6.84
N ARG A 576 -4.16 34.39 -6.49
CA ARG A 576 -3.14 35.10 -7.30
C ARG A 576 -2.47 34.22 -8.35
N LEU A 577 -2.37 32.91 -8.10
CA LEU A 577 -2.08 31.95 -9.16
C LEU A 577 -3.34 31.89 -10.03
N LYS A 578 -3.23 32.18 -11.33
CA LYS A 578 -4.36 32.04 -12.27
C LYS A 578 -4.56 30.57 -12.62
N ASP A 579 -5.00 29.81 -11.62
CA ASP A 579 -5.14 28.36 -11.63
C ASP A 579 -6.29 27.93 -12.57
N LYS A 580 -6.02 28.02 -13.88
CA LYS A 580 -6.69 27.31 -14.97
C LYS A 580 -5.89 26.03 -15.26
N PRO A 581 -5.95 24.98 -14.42
CA PRO A 581 -5.54 23.67 -14.88
C PRO A 581 -6.37 23.39 -16.12
N GLY A 582 -5.71 22.92 -17.19
CA GLY A 582 -6.29 22.91 -18.52
C GLY A 582 -7.69 22.28 -18.54
N ARG A 583 -8.58 22.80 -19.40
CA ARG A 583 -9.77 22.06 -19.80
C ARG A 583 -9.35 20.65 -20.18
N ALA A 584 -10.04 19.65 -19.63
CA ALA A 584 -9.76 18.25 -19.93
C ALA A 584 -9.73 18.07 -21.45
N MET A 585 -8.60 17.57 -21.98
CA MET A 585 -8.37 17.61 -23.41
C MET A 585 -9.15 16.51 -24.14
N MET A 586 -9.55 16.84 -25.36
CA MET A 586 -10.20 15.94 -26.31
C MET A 586 -9.12 15.42 -27.27
N PRO A 587 -8.96 14.09 -27.43
CA PRO A 587 -7.98 13.55 -28.36
C PRO A 587 -8.23 14.07 -29.78
N ALA A 588 -7.17 14.52 -30.43
CA ALA A 588 -7.21 15.00 -31.80
C ALA A 588 -7.43 13.83 -32.77
N TYR A 589 -8.69 13.51 -33.05
CA TYR A 589 -9.10 12.50 -34.04
C TYR A 589 -8.77 12.96 -35.47
N GLY A 590 -7.48 12.85 -35.83
CA GLY A 590 -7.07 12.83 -37.23
C GLY A 590 -7.74 11.67 -37.94
N GLY A 591 -8.43 11.96 -39.04
CA GLY A 591 -9.14 10.96 -39.85
C GLY A 591 -8.17 10.07 -40.63
N GLY A 592 -7.47 9.17 -39.94
CA GLY A 592 -6.57 8.20 -40.54
C GLY A 592 -7.33 7.26 -41.47
N THR A 593 -7.15 7.44 -42.78
CA THR A 593 -7.66 6.51 -43.79
C THR A 593 -6.98 5.15 -43.60
N VAL A 594 -7.72 4.17 -43.08
CA VAL A 594 -7.24 2.80 -42.94
C VAL A 594 -7.06 2.19 -44.33
N THR A 595 -5.83 2.22 -44.84
CA THR A 595 -5.41 1.31 -45.91
C THR A 595 -5.51 -0.10 -45.37
N LYS A 596 -6.44 -0.88 -45.94
CA LYS A 596 -6.58 -2.29 -45.63
C LYS A 596 -5.58 -3.06 -46.47
N ASP A 597 -4.41 -3.30 -45.92
CA ASP A 597 -3.40 -4.14 -46.55
C ASP A 597 -3.87 -5.61 -46.49
N TRP A 598 -4.43 -6.03 -47.62
CA TRP A 598 -4.31 -7.39 -48.16
C TRP A 598 -3.26 -7.38 -49.27
#